data_AF-A0ST28-F1
#
_entry.id   AF-A0ST28-F1
#
_cell.length_a   1.000
_cell.length_b   1.000
_cell.length_c   1.000
_cell.angle_alpha   90.00
_cell.angle_beta   90.00
_cell.angle_gamma   90.00
#
_symmetry.space_group_name_H-M   'P 1'
#
loop_
_entity.id
_entity.type
_entity.pdbx_description
1 polymer ?
#
loop_
_entity_poly.entity_id
_entity_poly.type
_entity_poly.pdbx_seq_one_letter_code
_entity_poly.pdbx_strand_id
1 'polypeptide(L)'
;AKHLIERYYHQLTEGCGNEVCTNEFCASCPTFLRMDNNAAAIKALELYKINAKLCDPHPSKKGTSSAYLENNSKGAHNNSCTDRKMNKKEVQGPRDDFKDVTYLTEEKVYEILELCREKEDYSPLIRVIGRVFSSAEALVQSFRKAK
;
A
#
# COMPACT_ATOMS: atom_id res chain seq x y z
N ALA A 1 16.86 14.40 -12.88
CA ALA A 1 15.88 15.26 -12.19
C ALA A 1 14.66 14.46 -11.70
N LYS A 2 13.88 13.81 -12.58
CA LYS A 2 12.64 13.07 -12.24
C LYS A 2 12.71 12.20 -10.98
N HIS A 3 13.63 11.23 -10.93
CA HIS A 3 13.75 10.30 -9.80
C HIS A 3 14.07 10.96 -8.45
N LEU A 4 14.64 12.17 -8.44
CA LEU A 4 14.93 12.86 -7.19
C LEU A 4 13.68 13.57 -6.65
N ILE A 5 12.89 14.19 -7.54
CA ILE A 5 11.61 14.81 -7.19
C ILE A 5 10.62 13.74 -6.70
N GLU A 6 10.58 12.57 -7.36
CA GLU A 6 9.77 11.42 -6.92
C GLU A 6 10.16 10.98 -5.51
N ARG A 7 11.46 10.92 -5.17
CA ARG A 7 11.87 10.58 -3.82
C ARG A 7 11.45 11.61 -2.77
N TYR A 8 11.51 12.91 -3.08
CA TYR A 8 10.95 13.93 -2.19
C TYR A 8 9.44 13.76 -2.02
N TYR A 9 8.72 13.45 -3.09
CA TYR A 9 7.29 13.20 -3.05
C TYR A 9 6.95 12.00 -2.14
N HIS A 10 7.59 10.85 -2.34
CA HIS A 10 7.41 9.68 -1.48
C HIS A 10 7.82 9.95 -0.03
N GLN A 11 8.85 10.75 0.22
CA GLN A 11 9.22 11.14 1.57
C GLN A 11 8.12 11.93 2.28
N LEU A 12 7.39 12.78 1.56
CA LEU A 12 6.30 13.61 2.11
C LEU A 12 4.99 12.83 2.26
N THR A 13 4.72 11.85 1.39
CA THR A 13 3.46 11.08 1.40
C THR A 13 3.55 9.79 2.22
N GLU A 14 4.65 9.05 2.09
CA GLU A 14 4.85 7.74 2.73
C GLU A 14 5.88 7.78 3.86
N GLY A 15 6.87 8.67 3.75
CA GLY A 15 8.00 8.73 4.66
C GLY A 15 9.03 7.62 4.44
N CYS A 16 10.19 7.77 5.08
CA CYS A 16 11.31 6.85 4.92
C CYS A 16 11.15 5.51 5.65
N GLY A 17 10.17 5.41 6.56
CA GLY A 17 9.90 4.18 7.32
C GLY A 17 10.72 4.03 8.61
N ASN A 18 11.58 4.99 8.95
CA ASN A 18 12.29 5.01 10.23
C ASN A 18 11.40 5.61 11.33
N GLU A 19 11.20 4.89 12.44
CA GLU A 19 10.36 5.33 13.57
C GLU A 19 10.93 6.56 14.30
N VAL A 20 12.25 6.74 14.26
CA VAL A 20 12.97 7.84 14.91
C VAL A 20 13.48 8.84 13.86
N CYS A 21 12.67 9.11 12.84
CA CYS A 21 13.02 10.10 11.83
C CYS A 21 13.01 11.51 12.43
N THR A 22 14.11 12.26 12.26
CA THR A 22 14.24 13.65 12.71
C THR A 22 14.13 14.67 11.57
N ASN A 23 13.86 14.21 10.35
CA ASN A 23 13.73 15.09 9.18
C ASN A 23 12.34 15.74 9.18
N GLU A 24 12.30 17.06 9.30
CA GLU A 24 11.08 17.87 9.31
C GLU A 24 10.26 17.79 8.02
N PHE A 25 10.85 17.33 6.91
CA PHE A 25 10.18 17.14 5.63
C PHE A 25 9.90 15.66 5.33
N CYS A 26 9.67 14.84 6.35
CA CYS A 26 9.42 13.41 6.18
C CYS A 26 8.17 12.94 6.93
N ALA A 27 7.30 12.21 6.24
CA ALA A 27 6.06 11.69 6.79
C ALA A 27 6.22 10.70 7.95
N SER A 28 7.43 10.14 8.13
CA SER A 28 7.78 9.28 9.27
C SER A 28 8.24 10.07 10.50
N CYS A 29 8.48 11.38 10.38
CA CYS A 29 8.84 12.23 11.51
C CYS A 29 7.60 12.57 12.35
N PRO A 30 7.64 12.45 13.70
CA PRO A 30 6.50 12.75 14.56
C PRO A 30 5.99 14.19 14.47
N THR A 31 6.86 15.14 14.11
CA THR A 31 6.53 16.56 13.99
C THR A 31 6.00 16.94 12.61
N PHE A 32 5.97 16.00 11.65
CA PHE A 32 5.52 16.27 10.29
C PHE A 32 4.00 16.36 10.20
N LEU A 33 3.52 17.47 9.65
CA LEU A 33 2.10 17.64 9.32
C LEU A 33 1.81 16.99 7.96
N ARG A 34 0.86 16.06 7.94
CA ARG A 34 0.37 15.42 6.71
C ARG A 34 -0.29 16.46 5.79
N MET A 35 -0.07 16.30 4.50
CA MET A 35 -0.63 17.15 3.44
C MET A 35 -1.22 16.27 2.33
N ASP A 36 -2.05 16.86 1.48
CA ASP A 36 -2.60 16.17 0.31
C ASP A 36 -1.54 15.93 -0.78
N ASN A 37 -1.88 15.07 -1.76
CA ASN A 37 -0.98 14.70 -2.83
C ASN A 37 -0.54 15.88 -3.69
N ASN A 38 -1.43 16.83 -3.99
CA ASN A 38 -1.08 17.97 -4.83
C ASN A 38 -0.12 18.91 -4.08
N ALA A 39 -0.40 19.18 -2.80
CA ALA A 39 0.49 19.94 -1.93
C ALA A 39 1.86 19.26 -1.78
N ALA A 40 1.90 17.94 -1.62
CA ALA A 40 3.15 17.17 -1.55
C ALA A 40 3.96 17.27 -2.85
N ALA A 41 3.31 17.25 -4.02
CA ALA A 41 3.99 17.38 -5.31
C ALA A 41 4.62 18.77 -5.49
N ILE A 42 3.90 19.84 -5.13
CA ILE A 42 4.44 21.21 -5.14
C ILE A 42 5.60 21.32 -4.15
N LYS A 43 5.44 20.79 -2.93
CA LYS A 43 6.48 20.83 -1.91
C LYS A 43 7.73 20.05 -2.31
N ALA A 44 7.58 18.93 -2.99
CA ALA A 44 8.70 18.15 -3.54
C ALA A 44 9.52 18.96 -4.57
N LEU A 45 8.86 19.77 -5.40
CA LEU A 45 9.55 20.66 -6.33
C LEU A 45 10.32 21.77 -5.59
N GLU A 46 9.77 22.34 -4.52
CA GLU A 46 10.46 23.33 -3.68
C GLU A 46 11.71 22.73 -3.04
N LEU A 47 11.58 21.55 -2.42
CA LEU A 47 12.69 20.85 -1.76
C LEU A 47 13.80 20.46 -2.75
N TYR A 48 13.42 20.05 -3.96
CA TYR A 48 14.36 19.78 -5.04
C TYR A 48 15.15 21.03 -5.44
N LYS A 49 14.48 22.18 -5.60
CA LYS A 49 15.13 23.45 -5.98
C LYS A 49 16.20 23.88 -4.98
N ILE A 50 15.97 23.64 -3.69
CA ILE A 50 16.90 24.03 -2.61
C ILE A 50 17.86 22.91 -2.19
N ASN A 51 17.82 21.74 -2.85
CA ASN A 51 18.57 20.54 -2.47
C ASN A 51 18.43 20.21 -0.97
N ALA A 52 17.19 20.20 -0.47
CA ALA A 52 16.91 19.90 0.92
C ALA A 52 17.40 18.49 1.34
N LYS A 53 17.44 18.21 2.65
CA LYS A 53 17.85 16.89 3.13
C LYS A 53 16.79 15.84 2.77
N LEU A 54 17.22 14.81 2.05
CA LEU A 54 16.46 13.61 1.77
C LEU A 54 16.87 12.50 2.75
N CYS A 55 15.91 11.75 3.25
CA CYS A 55 16.14 10.56 4.07
C CYS A 55 16.66 9.42 3.21
N ASP A 56 17.55 8.61 3.78
CA ASP A 56 17.98 7.36 3.15
C ASP A 56 16.82 6.35 3.09
N PRO A 57 16.66 5.63 1.98
CA PRO A 57 15.68 4.55 1.89
C PRO A 57 16.00 3.47 2.92
N HIS A 58 15.05 3.19 3.81
CA HIS A 58 15.21 2.11 4.78
C HIS A 58 15.12 0.75 4.06
N PRO A 59 16.05 -0.20 4.29
CA PRO A 59 16.13 -1.46 3.55
C PRO A 59 14.91 -2.38 3.73
N SER A 60 14.05 -2.13 4.72
CA SER A 60 12.85 -2.95 4.99
C SER A 60 11.64 -2.63 4.10
N LYS A 61 11.68 -1.57 3.28
CA LYS A 61 10.68 -1.35 2.21
C LYS A 61 11.23 -1.87 0.87
N LYS A 62 11.34 -3.19 0.72
CA LYS A 62 11.51 -3.82 -0.60
C LYS A 62 10.19 -3.74 -1.36
N GLY A 63 9.95 -2.58 -1.97
CA GLY A 63 8.89 -2.37 -2.93
C GLY A 63 9.30 -1.22 -3.83
N THR A 64 9.94 -1.52 -4.96
CA THR A 64 10.37 -0.59 -6.01
C THR A 64 11.61 0.27 -5.74
N SER A 65 12.69 -0.32 -5.25
CA SER A 65 14.00 0.13 -5.73
C SER A 65 14.28 -0.57 -7.05
N SER A 66 14.30 0.21 -8.14
CA SER A 66 14.87 -0.20 -9.42
C SER A 66 16.34 -0.57 -9.18
N ALA A 67 16.57 -1.86 -8.97
CA ALA A 67 17.87 -2.49 -9.05
C ALA A 67 17.87 -3.30 -10.35
N TYR A 68 18.74 -2.90 -11.28
CA TYR A 68 19.13 -3.67 -12.46
C TYR A 68 20.66 -3.57 -12.47
N LEU A 69 21.49 -4.63 -12.54
CA LEU A 69 21.35 -6.08 -12.58
C LEU A 69 22.78 -6.64 -12.33
N GLU A 70 22.93 -7.80 -11.72
CA GLU A 70 23.72 -8.91 -12.31
C GLU A 70 23.28 -10.25 -11.68
N ASN A 71 23.67 -11.33 -12.33
CA ASN A 71 22.85 -12.50 -12.68
C ASN A 71 23.09 -13.75 -11.80
N ASN A 72 22.07 -14.62 -11.81
CA ASN A 72 22.08 -16.07 -11.63
C ASN A 72 22.37 -16.68 -10.24
N SER A 73 21.35 -17.26 -9.59
CA SER A 73 21.13 -18.72 -9.54
C SER A 73 20.10 -19.15 -8.47
N LYS A 74 19.20 -20.04 -8.91
CA LYS A 74 18.53 -21.16 -8.20
C LYS A 74 18.09 -20.97 -6.73
N GLY A 75 16.79 -21.18 -6.50
CA GLY A 75 16.33 -22.09 -5.44
C GLY A 75 15.41 -21.52 -4.35
N ALA A 76 14.18 -22.06 -4.33
CA ALA A 76 13.42 -22.51 -3.16
C ALA A 76 12.92 -21.51 -2.09
N HIS A 77 11.59 -21.49 -1.98
CA HIS A 77 10.71 -21.21 -0.83
C HIS A 77 11.35 -21.07 0.57
N ASN A 78 10.92 -20.04 1.32
CA ASN A 78 9.80 -20.17 2.26
C ASN A 78 9.41 -18.84 2.91
N ASN A 79 8.11 -18.69 3.11
CA ASN A 79 7.46 -17.59 3.83
C ASN A 79 7.83 -17.61 5.31
N SER A 80 8.03 -16.42 5.89
CA SER A 80 7.59 -16.14 7.26
C SER A 80 7.61 -14.64 7.50
N CYS A 81 6.44 -13.99 7.47
CA CYS A 81 6.23 -12.74 8.17
C CYS A 81 5.36 -13.04 9.40
N THR A 82 6.03 -13.25 10.53
CA THR A 82 5.39 -13.19 11.84
C THR A 82 5.13 -11.74 12.22
N ASP A 83 3.85 -11.42 12.35
CA ASP A 83 3.22 -10.59 13.38
C ASP A 83 4.03 -9.45 14.01
N ARG A 84 3.64 -8.21 13.71
CA ARG A 84 3.73 -7.09 14.67
C ARG A 84 2.48 -6.22 14.60
N LYS A 85 1.46 -6.73 15.29
CA LYS A 85 0.52 -6.01 16.15
C LYS A 85 0.89 -4.53 16.43
N MET A 86 0.11 -3.59 15.90
CA MET A 86 -0.10 -2.30 16.55
C MET A 86 -1.60 -2.02 16.66
N ASN A 87 -2.01 -1.89 17.91
CA ASN A 87 -3.37 -1.71 18.37
C ASN A 87 -3.64 -0.21 18.51
N LYS A 88 -4.62 0.34 17.78
CA LYS A 88 -5.40 1.49 18.27
C LYS A 88 -6.81 1.46 17.67
N LYS A 89 -7.72 0.97 18.52
CA LYS A 89 -9.13 1.33 18.69
C LYS A 89 -9.47 2.76 18.19
N GLU A 90 -10.62 3.11 17.64
CA GLU A 90 -11.91 2.47 17.42
C GLU A 90 -12.67 3.47 16.53
N VAL A 91 -13.25 3.03 15.41
CA VAL A 91 -14.59 3.47 15.01
C VAL A 91 -15.30 2.21 14.53
N GLN A 92 -16.00 1.58 15.46
CA GLN A 92 -16.98 0.55 15.17
C GLN A 92 -18.09 1.16 14.34
N GLY A 93 -18.21 0.72 13.09
CA GLY A 93 -19.50 0.48 12.47
C GLY A 93 -19.55 -1.01 12.12
N PRO A 94 -20.73 -1.64 12.14
CA PRO A 94 -20.89 -2.96 11.53
C PRO A 94 -20.78 -2.75 10.03
N ARG A 95 -19.55 -2.79 9.50
CA ARG A 95 -19.32 -2.59 8.08
C ARG A 95 -18.90 -3.94 7.51
N ASP A 96 -19.82 -4.49 6.72
CA ASP A 96 -19.66 -5.63 5.81
C ASP A 96 -18.35 -5.50 5.01
N ASP A 97 -17.24 -5.91 5.63
CA ASP A 97 -15.91 -5.79 5.04
C ASP A 97 -15.59 -6.98 4.11
N PHE A 98 -16.55 -7.87 3.88
CA PHE A 98 -16.40 -9.09 3.08
C PHE A 98 -15.08 -9.83 3.42
N LYS A 99 -14.67 -9.80 4.70
CA LYS A 99 -13.39 -10.34 5.18
C LYS A 99 -13.30 -11.84 4.97
N ASP A 100 -14.45 -12.50 5.00
CA ASP A 100 -14.58 -13.95 4.88
C ASP A 100 -14.75 -14.41 3.42
N VAL A 101 -14.77 -13.49 2.45
CA VAL A 101 -14.79 -13.84 1.02
C VAL A 101 -13.39 -14.32 0.61
N THR A 102 -13.25 -15.64 0.49
CA THR A 102 -12.02 -16.32 0.08
C THR A 102 -11.94 -16.58 -1.42
N TYR A 103 -13.07 -16.59 -2.13
CA TYR A 103 -13.16 -16.67 -3.59
C TYR A 103 -14.35 -15.85 -4.08
N LEU A 104 -14.29 -15.37 -5.32
CA LEU A 104 -15.34 -14.59 -5.94
C LEU A 104 -16.28 -15.48 -6.75
N THR A 105 -17.57 -15.30 -6.55
CA THR A 105 -18.61 -15.76 -7.48
C THR A 105 -19.33 -14.55 -8.05
N GLU A 106 -20.06 -14.74 -9.14
CA GLU A 106 -20.84 -13.67 -9.75
C GLU A 106 -21.84 -13.06 -8.75
N GLU A 107 -22.51 -13.90 -7.97
CA GLU A 107 -23.49 -13.47 -6.96
C GLU A 107 -22.82 -12.60 -5.87
N LYS A 108 -21.63 -13.01 -5.43
CA LYS A 108 -20.86 -12.25 -4.42
C LYS A 108 -20.37 -10.91 -4.97
N VAL A 109 -20.00 -10.85 -6.26
CA VAL A 109 -19.60 -9.60 -6.90
C VAL A 109 -20.79 -8.63 -6.98
N TYR A 110 -21.98 -9.10 -7.35
CA TYR A 110 -23.18 -8.25 -7.35
C TYR A 110 -23.56 -7.75 -5.96
N GLU A 111 -23.47 -8.61 -4.94
CA GLU A 111 -23.73 -8.23 -3.54
C GLU A 111 -22.78 -7.11 -3.09
N ILE A 112 -21.49 -7.23 -3.40
CA ILE A 112 -20.49 -6.19 -3.08
C ILE A 112 -20.78 -4.91 -3.85
N LEU A 113 -21.13 -5.00 -5.14
CA LEU A 113 -21.43 -3.84 -5.98
C LEU A 113 -22.64 -3.06 -5.48
N GLU A 114 -23.70 -3.75 -5.04
CA GLU A 114 -24.89 -3.11 -4.49
C GLU A 114 -24.55 -2.30 -3.24
N LEU A 115 -23.80 -2.90 -2.31
CA LEU A 115 -23.35 -2.19 -1.10
C LEU A 115 -22.41 -1.02 -1.39
N CYS A 116 -21.53 -1.16 -2.40
CA CYS A 116 -20.64 -0.08 -2.81
C CYS A 116 -21.43 1.08 -3.45
N ARG A 117 -22.50 0.79 -4.19
CA ARG A 117 -23.38 1.79 -4.81
C ARG A 117 -24.16 2.57 -3.76
N GLU A 118 -24.72 1.90 -2.76
CA GLU A 118 -25.46 2.56 -1.67
C GLU A 118 -24.59 3.52 -0.85
N LYS A 119 -23.30 3.19 -0.68
CA LYS A 119 -22.36 3.96 0.13
C LYS A 119 -21.49 4.92 -0.68
N GLU A 120 -21.61 4.92 -2.00
CA GLU A 120 -20.71 5.58 -2.95
C GLU A 120 -19.21 5.30 -2.67
N ASP A 121 -18.89 4.14 -2.09
CA ASP A 121 -17.54 3.73 -1.70
C ASP A 121 -17.23 2.35 -2.27
N TYR A 122 -16.36 2.32 -3.29
CA TYR A 122 -15.90 1.09 -3.94
C TYR A 122 -14.64 0.48 -3.30
N SER A 123 -14.14 1.06 -2.21
CA SER A 123 -12.99 0.52 -1.46
C SER A 123 -13.18 -0.95 -1.03
N PRO A 124 -14.37 -1.41 -0.60
CA PRO A 124 -14.59 -2.82 -0.27
C PRO A 124 -14.34 -3.74 -1.46
N LEU A 125 -14.87 -3.41 -2.64
CA LEU A 125 -14.68 -4.18 -3.86
C LEU A 125 -13.21 -4.30 -4.25
N ILE A 126 -12.49 -3.18 -4.24
CA ILE A 126 -11.05 -3.13 -4.56
C ILE A 126 -10.25 -4.02 -3.61
N ARG A 127 -10.55 -3.97 -2.30
CA ARG A 127 -9.89 -4.81 -1.28
C ARG A 127 -10.15 -6.30 -1.50
N VAL A 128 -11.39 -6.69 -1.80
CA VAL A 128 -11.75 -8.10 -2.04
C VAL A 128 -11.07 -8.63 -3.29
N ILE A 129 -11.12 -7.89 -4.41
CA ILE A 129 -10.43 -8.27 -5.65
C ILE A 129 -8.93 -8.41 -5.39
N GLY A 130 -8.30 -7.42 -4.75
CA GLY A 130 -6.87 -7.47 -4.43
C GLY A 130 -6.51 -8.70 -3.60
N ARG A 131 -7.31 -9.05 -2.59
CA ARG A 131 -7.10 -10.24 -1.75
C ARG A 131 -7.18 -11.53 -2.57
N VAL A 132 -8.25 -11.70 -3.35
CA VAL A 132 -8.48 -12.93 -4.13
C VAL A 132 -7.43 -13.10 -5.23
N PHE A 133 -7.05 -12.02 -5.91
CA PHE A 133 -6.04 -12.06 -6.98
C PHE A 133 -4.61 -12.20 -6.45
N SER A 134 -4.39 -11.93 -5.17
CA SER A 134 -3.11 -12.20 -4.51
C SER A 134 -2.91 -13.68 -4.16
N SER A 135 -3.95 -14.51 -4.23
CA SER A 135 -3.87 -15.95 -3.97
C SER A 135 -4.26 -16.75 -5.22
N ALA A 136 -3.31 -17.53 -5.75
CA ALA A 136 -3.56 -18.38 -6.92
C ALA A 136 -4.68 -19.39 -6.66
N GLU A 137 -4.78 -19.94 -5.45
CA GLU A 137 -5.83 -20.90 -5.07
C GLU A 137 -7.21 -20.25 -5.07
N ALA A 138 -7.33 -19.07 -4.45
CA ALA A 138 -8.56 -18.28 -4.39
C ALA A 138 -9.03 -17.87 -5.79
N LEU A 139 -8.09 -17.39 -6.62
CA LEU A 139 -8.36 -17.01 -7.99
C LEU A 139 -8.87 -18.21 -8.80
N VAL A 140 -8.16 -19.34 -8.75
CA VAL A 140 -8.59 -20.56 -9.46
C VAL A 140 -9.97 -20.99 -8.99
N GLN A 141 -10.23 -21.00 -7.68
CA GLN A 141 -11.53 -21.37 -7.12
C GLN A 141 -12.67 -20.47 -7.62
N SER A 142 -12.40 -19.18 -7.82
CA SER A 142 -13.38 -18.20 -8.30
C SER A 142 -13.87 -18.48 -9.73
N PHE A 143 -13.02 -19.09 -10.57
CA PHE A 143 -13.32 -19.35 -11.98
C PHE A 143 -13.49 -20.84 -12.30
N ARG A 144 -13.62 -21.70 -11.28
CA ARG A 144 -13.93 -23.12 -11.51
C ARG A 144 -15.32 -23.24 -12.11
N LYS A 145 -15.40 -23.75 -13.33
CA LYS A 145 -16.67 -24.12 -13.96
C LYS A 145 -17.32 -25.22 -13.11
N ALA A 146 -18.53 -24.99 -12.61
CA ALA A 146 -19.33 -26.06 -12.02
C ALA A 146 -19.53 -27.16 -13.08
N LYS A 147 -19.31 -28.41 -12.70
CA LYS A 147 -19.53 -29.57 -13.57
C LYS A 147 -21.02 -29.78 -13.82
#